data_AF-A0A2S9FQZ7-F1
#
_entry.id   AF-A0A2S9FQZ7-F1
#
_cell.length_a   1.000
_cell.length_b   1.000
_cell.length_c   1.000
_cell.angle_alpha   90.00
_cell.angle_beta   90.00
_cell.angle_gamma   90.00
#
_symmetry.space_group_name_H-M   'P 1'
#
loop_
_entity.id
_entity.type
_entity.pdbx_description
1 polymer ?
#
loop_
_entity_poly.entity_id
_entity_poly.type
_entity_poly.pdbx_seq_one_letter_code
_entity_poly.pdbx_strand_id
1 'polypeptide(L)'
;QLLVEVAGRLLAAVDENDLVARWGGDEFLIITDTVEEHGLARLARLITDQLDSTPIKLADGAEIPVALTIGYATHLPGDGRSVDAVLDHADQAMYEQRRA
;
A
#
# COMPACT_ATOMS: atom_id res chain seq x y z
N GLN A 1 -5.95 7.16 -15.94
CA GLN A 1 -5.33 5.93 -16.51
C GLN A 1 -4.23 5.39 -15.61
N LEU A 2 -3.21 6.18 -15.26
CA LEU A 2 -2.13 5.75 -14.34
C LEU A 2 -2.65 5.12 -13.04
N LEU A 3 -3.50 5.84 -12.29
CA LEU A 3 -4.04 5.36 -11.02
C LEU A 3 -4.96 4.12 -11.15
N VAL A 4 -5.53 3.89 -12.33
CA VAL A 4 -6.34 2.68 -12.59
C VAL A 4 -5.42 1.47 -12.70
N GLU A 5 -4.29 1.61 -13.40
CA GLU A 5 -3.28 0.56 -13.48
C GLU A 5 -2.64 0.29 -12.11
N VAL A 6 -2.32 1.34 -11.35
CA VAL A 6 -1.82 1.20 -9.97
C VAL A 6 -2.81 0.38 -9.14
N ALA A 7 -4.09 0.76 -9.13
CA ALA A 7 -5.13 0.01 -8.41
C ALA A 7 -5.22 -1.46 -8.86
N GLY A 8 -5.12 -1.72 -10.17
CA GLY A 8 -5.11 -3.08 -10.71
C GLY A 8 -3.94 -3.92 -10.20
N ARG A 9 -2.74 -3.33 -10.09
CA ARG A 9 -1.56 -4.02 -9.54
C ARG A 9 -1.67 -4.26 -8.04
N LEU A 10 -2.17 -3.27 -7.29
CA LEU A 10 -2.43 -3.43 -5.86
C LEU A 10 -3.43 -4.58 -5.61
N LEU A 11 -4.53 -4.62 -6.37
CA LEU A 11 -5.51 -5.71 -6.29
C LEU A 11 -4.92 -7.08 -6.64
N ALA A 12 -3.94 -7.15 -7.55
CA ALA A 12 -3.26 -8.40 -7.89
C ALA A 12 -2.22 -8.85 -6.87
N ALA A 13 -1.80 -7.96 -5.96
CA ALA A 13 -0.77 -8.22 -4.95
C ALA A 13 -1.34 -8.69 -3.61
N VAL A 14 -2.61 -8.40 -3.34
CA VAL A 14 -3.31 -8.68 -2.07
C VAL A 14 -4.18 -9.94 -2.17
N ASP A 15 -4.58 -10.50 -1.03
CA ASP A 15 -5.48 -11.65 -1.00
C ASP A 15 -6.93 -11.25 -1.35
N GLU A 16 -7.77 -12.21 -1.71
CA GLU A 16 -9.17 -11.98 -2.13
C GLU A 16 -10.05 -11.31 -1.06
N ASN A 17 -9.68 -11.44 0.21
CA ASN A 17 -10.40 -10.88 1.35
C ASN A 17 -9.84 -9.51 1.79
N ASP A 18 -8.71 -9.09 1.24
CA ASP A 18 -8.12 -7.79 1.53
C ASP A 18 -8.90 -6.68 0.80
N LEU A 19 -8.98 -5.50 1.42
CA LEU A 19 -9.60 -4.34 0.83
C LEU A 19 -8.52 -3.38 0.29
N VAL A 20 -8.63 -3.02 -0.99
CA VAL A 20 -7.87 -1.91 -1.58
C VAL A 20 -8.80 -0.72 -1.78
N ALA A 21 -8.49 0.40 -1.14
CA ALA A 21 -9.26 1.64 -1.25
C ALA A 21 -8.36 2.78 -1.74
N ARG A 22 -8.90 3.67 -2.58
CA ARG A 22 -8.25 4.95 -2.88
C ARG A 22 -8.68 5.95 -1.81
N TRP A 23 -7.73 6.34 -0.96
CA TRP A 23 -7.97 7.20 0.19
C TRP A 23 -8.13 8.68 -0.20
N GLY A 24 -7.27 9.13 -1.11
CA GLY A 24 -7.24 10.49 -1.64
C GLY A 24 -6.31 10.55 -2.85
N GLY A 25 -6.28 11.68 -3.58
CA GLY A 25 -5.27 11.97 -4.61
C GLY A 25 -4.68 10.75 -5.33
N ASP A 26 -3.43 10.45 -5.04
CA ASP A 26 -2.65 9.27 -5.42
C ASP A 26 -2.41 8.28 -4.26
N GLU A 27 -3.10 8.46 -3.14
CA GLU A 27 -2.98 7.67 -1.91
C GLU A 27 -3.92 6.46 -1.91
N PHE A 28 -3.40 5.32 -1.49
CA PHE A 28 -4.14 4.07 -1.37
C PHE A 28 -4.00 3.50 0.04
N LEU A 29 -5.08 2.86 0.51
CA LEU A 29 -5.12 2.12 1.75
C LEU A 29 -5.36 0.64 1.45
N ILE A 30 -4.62 -0.24 2.12
CA ILE A 30 -4.84 -1.68 2.11
C ILE A 30 -5.24 -2.10 3.52
N ILE A 31 -6.39 -2.76 3.64
CA ILE A 31 -6.85 -3.36 4.89
C ILE A 31 -6.76 -4.88 4.72
N THR A 32 -6.03 -5.52 5.61
CA THR A 32 -5.78 -6.98 5.57
C THR A 32 -5.94 -7.57 6.97
N ASP A 33 -6.35 -8.84 7.04
CA ASP A 33 -6.34 -9.62 8.27
C ASP A 33 -4.92 -10.05 8.69
N THR A 34 -3.91 -9.76 7.86
CA THR A 34 -2.50 -9.98 8.20
C THR A 34 -2.05 -9.02 9.30
N VAL A 35 -1.94 -9.51 10.53
CA VAL A 35 -1.51 -8.70 11.69
C VAL A 35 -0.06 -8.99 12.14
N GLU A 36 0.59 -10.00 11.57
CA GLU A 36 1.98 -10.32 11.91
C GLU A 36 2.93 -9.36 11.21
N GLU A 37 3.89 -8.79 11.94
CA GLU A 37 4.88 -7.84 11.40
C GLU A 37 5.63 -8.41 10.19
N HIS A 38 6.03 -9.68 10.25
CA HIS A 38 6.70 -10.34 9.13
C HIS A 38 5.77 -10.51 7.92
N GLY A 39 4.46 -10.70 8.14
CA GLY A 39 3.46 -10.78 7.08
C GLY A 39 3.29 -9.43 6.38
N LEU A 40 3.12 -8.36 7.17
CA LEU A 40 3.00 -7.00 6.66
C LEU A 40 4.25 -6.55 5.91
N ALA A 41 5.44 -6.83 6.44
CA ALA A 41 6.69 -6.51 5.76
C ALA A 41 6.85 -7.25 4.42
N ARG A 42 6.41 -8.53 4.35
CA ARG A 42 6.40 -9.28 3.10
C ARG A 42 5.41 -8.71 2.09
N LEU A 43 4.19 -8.36 2.53
CA LEU A 43 3.17 -7.78 1.66
C LEU A 43 3.63 -6.43 1.10
N ALA A 44 4.14 -5.54 1.96
CA ALA A 44 4.69 -4.25 1.55
C ALA A 44 5.80 -4.44 0.51
N ARG A 45 6.74 -5.36 0.76
CA ARG A 45 7.82 -5.65 -0.19
C ARG A 45 7.32 -6.21 -1.52
N LEU A 46 6.36 -7.14 -1.49
CA LEU A 46 5.76 -7.71 -2.70
C LEU A 46 5.16 -6.61 -3.58
N ILE A 47 4.40 -5.70 -2.97
CA ILE A 47 3.76 -4.58 -3.68
C ILE A 47 4.83 -3.67 -4.29
N THR A 48 5.82 -3.25 -3.50
CA THR A 48 6.86 -2.35 -3.98
C THR A 48 7.68 -2.99 -5.11
N ASP A 49 8.11 -4.25 -4.96
CA ASP A 49 8.87 -4.98 -5.98
C ASP A 49 8.06 -5.12 -7.30
N GLN A 50 6.73 -5.33 -7.21
CA GLN A 50 5.87 -5.45 -8.39
C GLN A 50 5.69 -4.12 -9.14
N LEU A 51 5.59 -2.99 -8.43
CA LEU A 51 5.47 -1.68 -9.07
C LEU A 51 6.81 -1.17 -9.61
N ASP A 52 7.90 -1.35 -8.87
CA ASP A 52 9.23 -0.88 -9.26
C ASP A 52 9.79 -1.64 -10.47
N SER A 53 9.48 -2.94 -10.59
CA SER A 53 10.06 -3.80 -11.63
C SER A 53 9.52 -3.55 -13.04
N THR A 54 8.33 -2.97 -13.19
CA THR A 54 7.66 -2.82 -14.49
C THR A 54 7.02 -1.43 -14.62
N PRO A 55 7.42 -0.60 -15.59
CA PRO A 55 6.74 0.67 -15.85
C PRO A 55 5.24 0.50 -16.12
N ILE A 56 4.44 1.52 -15.82
CA ILE A 56 3.03 1.55 -16.20
C ILE A 56 2.92 2.09 -17.62
N LYS A 57 2.31 1.30 -18.51
CA LYS A 57 2.06 1.67 -19.89
C LYS A 57 0.70 2.36 -20.03
N LEU A 58 0.71 3.58 -20.56
CA LEU A 58 -0.49 4.36 -20.86
C LEU A 58 -1.02 4.07 -22.27
N ALA A 59 -2.24 4.54 -22.58
CA ALA A 59 -2.94 4.24 -23.82
C ALA A 59 -2.28 4.91 -25.04
N ASP A 60 -1.58 6.01 -24.81
CA ASP A 60 -0.77 6.70 -25.80
C ASP A 60 0.61 6.03 -26.02
N GLY A 61 0.89 4.95 -25.29
CA GLY A 61 2.14 4.20 -25.37
C GLY A 61 3.25 4.73 -24.48
N ALA A 62 3.04 5.80 -23.70
CA ALA A 62 4.01 6.27 -22.73
C ALA A 62 4.23 5.21 -21.62
N GLU A 63 5.48 5.05 -21.20
CA GLU A 63 5.87 4.18 -20.09
C GLU A 63 6.33 5.04 -18.92
N ILE A 64 5.62 4.94 -17.80
CA ILE A 64 5.87 5.74 -16.61
C ILE A 64 6.38 4.83 -15.50
N PRO A 65 7.65 4.96 -15.05
CA PRO A 65 8.09 4.30 -13.84
C PRO A 65 7.32 4.89 -12.65
N VAL A 66 6.81 4.01 -11.79
CA VAL A 66 6.09 4.39 -10.56
C VAL A 66 6.76 3.67 -9.40
N ALA A 67 7.05 4.43 -8.36
CA ALA A 67 7.50 3.89 -7.08
C ALA A 67 6.44 4.20 -6.01
N LEU A 68 6.33 3.33 -5.01
CA LEU A 68 5.46 3.53 -3.85
C LEU A 68 6.29 3.61 -2.57
N THR A 69 5.74 4.29 -1.58
CA THR A 69 6.21 4.22 -0.19
C THR A 69 5.07 3.66 0.64
N ILE A 70 5.34 2.66 1.48
CA ILE A 70 4.29 1.93 2.21
C ILE A 70 4.65 1.92 3.69
N GLY A 71 3.88 2.67 4.48
CA GLY A 71 3.82 2.51 5.93
C GLY A 71 2.69 1.56 6.31
N TYR A 72 2.85 0.83 7.41
CA TYR A 72 1.86 -0.09 7.93
C TYR A 72 1.78 -0.02 9.45
N ALA A 73 0.59 -0.27 9.98
CA ALA A 73 0.33 -0.40 11.41
C ALA A 73 -0.72 -1.50 11.62
N THR A 74 -0.66 -2.15 12.78
CA THR A 74 -1.62 -3.19 13.16
C THR A 74 -2.66 -2.61 14.12
N HIS A 75 -3.89 -3.12 14.07
CA HIS A 75 -4.91 -2.93 15.11
C HIS A 75 -5.18 -4.30 15.73
N LEU A 76 -5.09 -4.40 17.06
CA LEU A 76 -5.28 -5.67 17.76
C LEU A 76 -6.46 -5.57 18.74
N PRO A 77 -7.27 -6.63 18.90
CA PRO A 77 -8.34 -6.64 19.88
C PRO A 77 -7.84 -6.28 21.28
N GLY A 78 -8.44 -5.25 21.89
CA GLY A 78 -8.11 -4.81 23.24
C GLY A 78 -6.93 -3.83 23.35
N ASP A 79 -6.33 -3.40 22.23
CA ASP A 79 -5.26 -2.40 22.25
C ASP A 79 -5.71 -0.98 22.64
N GLY A 80 -7.03 -0.74 22.67
CA GLY A 80 -7.64 0.54 23.04
C GLY A 80 -7.38 1.67 22.04
N ARG A 81 -6.75 1.39 20.88
CA ARG A 81 -6.46 2.39 19.86
C ARG A 81 -7.70 2.65 19.01
N SER A 82 -7.94 3.92 18.69
CA SER A 82 -8.91 4.30 17.66
C SER A 82 -8.35 3.95 16.28
N VAL A 83 -9.24 3.82 15.30
CA VAL A 83 -8.85 3.66 13.90
C VAL A 83 -7.98 4.83 13.44
N ASP A 84 -8.32 6.07 13.81
CA ASP A 84 -7.52 7.26 13.49
C ASP A 84 -6.09 7.13 14.00
N ALA A 85 -5.89 6.64 15.22
CA ALA A 85 -4.55 6.45 15.79
C ALA A 85 -3.74 5.34 15.07
N VAL A 86 -4.40 4.38 14.44
CA VAL A 86 -3.72 3.35 13.63
C VAL A 86 -3.31 3.93 12.27
N LEU A 87 -4.18 4.71 11.64
CA LEU A 87 -3.88 5.41 10.38
C LEU A 87 -2.72 6.40 10.57
N ASP A 88 -2.75 7.21 11.63
CA ASP A 88 -1.66 8.16 11.94
C ASP A 88 -0.31 7.45 12.11
N HIS A 89 -0.29 6.27 12.74
CA HIS A 89 0.94 5.47 12.87
C HIS A 89 1.42 4.91 11.52
N ALA A 90 0.50 4.44 10.66
CA ALA A 90 0.86 3.96 9.33
C ALA A 90 1.46 5.10 8.48
N ASP A 91 0.86 6.29 8.53
CA ASP A 91 1.37 7.48 7.85
C ASP A 91 2.73 7.91 8.36
N GLN A 92 2.95 7.90 9.68
CA GLN A 92 4.25 8.20 10.25
C GLN A 92 5.32 7.19 9.80
N ALA A 93 5.00 5.90 9.80
CA ALA A 93 5.90 4.85 9.32
C ALA A 93 6.26 5.05 7.83
N MET A 94 5.31 5.46 7.00
CA MET A 94 5.55 5.81 5.60
C MET A 94 6.50 7.01 5.49
N TYR A 95 6.27 8.04 6.29
CA TYR A 95 7.09 9.26 6.29
C TYR A 95 8.54 8.99 6.69
N GLU A 96 8.76 8.09 7.66
CA GLU A 96 10.10 7.65 8.09
C GLU A 96 10.85 6.93 6.96
N GLN A 97 10.17 6.05 6.20
CA GLN A 97 10.76 5.38 5.05
C GLN A 97 11.14 6.35 3.91
N ARG A 98 10.32 7.38 3.67
CA ARG A 98 10.55 8.35 2.58
C ARG A 98 11.77 9.25 2.83
N ARG A 99 12.24 9.34 4.07
CA ARG A 99 13.38 10.19 4.49
C ARG A 99 14.69 9.41 4.65
N ALA A 100 14.65 8.08 4.62
CA ALA A 100 15.81 7.20 4.65
C ALA A 100 16.45 7.08 3.26
#